data_AF-R8VZ57-F1
#
_entry.id   AF-R8VZ57-F1
#
_cell.length_a   1.000
_cell.length_b   1.000
_cell.length_c   1.000
_cell.angle_alpha   90.00
_cell.angle_beta   90.00
_cell.angle_gamma   90.00
#
_symmetry.space_group_name_H-M   'P 1'
#
loop_
_entity.id
_entity.type
_entity.pdbx_description
1 polymer ?
#
loop_
_entity_poly.entity_id
_entity_poly.type
_entity_poly.pdbx_seq_one_letter_code
_entity_poly.pdbx_strand_id
1 'polypeptide(L)' 'MTRQRRGTMLYDPSIRRPVVRFADGTYSDGLNAGQRLTLVRDGDAIETRLEQDFDENWYYAGTGLHPRLGDTVYLDYSA' A
#
# COMPACT_ATOMS: atom_id res chain seq x y z
N MET A 1 -7.37 -16.93 -8.16
CA MET A 1 -8.09 -16.11 -7.18
C MET A 1 -7.06 -15.27 -6.45
N THR A 2 -7.11 -13.95 -6.60
CA THR A 2 -6.25 -13.03 -5.82
C THR A 2 -6.64 -13.12 -4.36
N ARG A 3 -5.68 -13.40 -3.46
CA ARG A 3 -5.94 -13.37 -2.01
C ARG A 3 -5.57 -11.98 -1.50
N GLN A 4 -6.50 -11.33 -0.82
CA GLN A 4 -6.22 -10.07 -0.15
C GLN A 4 -5.74 -10.31 1.27
N ARG A 5 -4.64 -9.65 1.66
CA ARG A 5 -4.17 -9.64 3.06
C ARG A 5 -4.29 -8.22 3.60
N ARG A 6 -4.96 -8.09 4.75
CA ARG A 6 -5.04 -6.83 5.49
C ARG A 6 -3.73 -6.55 6.22
N GLY A 7 -3.23 -5.33 6.12
CA GLY A 7 -2.07 -4.87 6.87
C GLY A 7 -2.03 -3.36 7.05
N THR A 8 -0.91 -2.89 7.59
CA THR A 8 -0.65 -1.47 7.86
C THR A 8 0.44 -0.96 6.94
N MET A 9 0.19 0.15 6.26
CA MET A 9 1.17 0.83 5.41
C MET A 9 2.26 1.48 6.26
N LEU A 10 3.49 1.24 5.85
CA LEU A 10 4.71 1.83 6.39
C LEU A 10 5.60 2.28 5.22
N TYR A 11 6.74 2.88 5.55
CA TYR A 11 7.79 3.19 4.59
C TYR A 11 9.11 2.59 5.06
N ASP A 12 9.77 1.82 4.21
CA ASP A 12 11.10 1.28 4.48
C ASP A 12 12.16 2.18 3.82
N PRO A 13 12.95 2.92 4.62
CA PRO A 13 13.98 3.81 4.09
C PRO A 13 15.17 3.06 3.47
N SER A 14 15.39 1.79 3.82
CA SER A 14 16.53 1.02 3.30
C SER A 14 16.38 0.67 1.82
N ILE A 15 15.14 0.45 1.38
CA ILE A 15 14.77 0.19 -0.02
C ILE A 15 14.01 1.36 -0.66
N ARG A 16 13.79 2.45 0.09
CA ARG A 16 13.08 3.67 -0.31
C ARG A 16 11.67 3.41 -0.87
N ARG A 17 10.95 2.43 -0.31
CA ARG A 17 9.63 1.98 -0.79
C ARG A 17 8.62 1.84 0.34
N PRO A 18 7.32 2.04 0.06
CA PRO A 18 6.25 1.62 0.96
C PRO A 18 6.29 0.12 1.20
N VAL A 19 5.96 -0.31 2.41
CA VAL A 19 5.81 -1.72 2.79
C VAL A 19 4.52 -1.89 3.57
N VAL A 20 3.97 -3.10 3.56
CA VAL A 20 2.81 -3.45 4.38
C VAL A 20 3.26 -4.40 5.48
N ARG A 21 2.97 -4.06 6.73
CA ARG A 21 3.10 -4.98 7.87
C ARG A 21 1.78 -5.71 8.11
N PHE A 22 1.82 -7.02 8.12
CA PHE A 22 0.64 -7.87 8.36
C PHE A 22 0.45 -8.18 9.85
N ALA A 23 -0.75 -8.69 10.18
CA ALA A 23 -1.12 -9.01 11.55
C ALA A 23 -0.23 -10.10 12.20
N ASP A 24 0.34 -10.99 11.40
CA ASP A 24 1.30 -12.02 11.84
C ASP A 24 2.73 -11.48 12.03
N GLY A 25 2.96 -10.18 11.82
CA GLY A 25 4.26 -9.53 11.95
C GLY A 25 5.16 -9.63 10.73
N THR A 26 4.73 -10.33 9.66
CA THR A 26 5.46 -10.36 8.38
C THR A 26 5.29 -9.04 7.62
N TYR A 27 6.21 -8.79 6.69
CA TYR A 27 6.21 -7.61 5.82
C TYR A 27 6.08 -8.00 4.36
N SER A 28 5.58 -7.10 3.51
CA SER A 28 5.73 -7.22 2.06
C SER A 28 7.16 -6.88 1.64
N ASP A 29 7.60 -7.38 0.48
CA ASP A 29 8.96 -7.19 -0.06
C ASP A 29 9.27 -5.78 -0.59
N GLY A 30 8.51 -4.76 -0.17
CA GLY A 30 8.47 -3.45 -0.82
C GLY A 30 7.45 -3.40 -1.95
N LEU A 31 6.62 -2.35 -1.91
CA LEU A 31 5.61 -2.14 -2.93
C LEU A 31 6.21 -1.49 -4.19
N ASN A 32 5.64 -1.83 -5.34
CA ASN A 32 5.98 -1.28 -6.64
C ASN A 32 4.83 -0.43 -7.18
N ALA A 33 5.19 0.55 -8.00
CA ALA A 33 4.21 1.26 -8.83
C ALA A 33 3.42 0.25 -9.68
N GLY A 34 2.12 0.49 -9.82
CA GLY A 34 1.19 -0.39 -10.51
C GLY A 34 0.52 -1.46 -9.62
N GLN A 35 0.95 -1.66 -8.37
CA GLN A 35 0.28 -2.61 -7.48
C GLN A 35 -1.09 -2.11 -7.02
N ARG A 36 -2.08 -3.00 -7.09
CA ARG A 36 -3.45 -2.73 -6.64
C ARG A 36 -3.61 -3.04 -5.16
N LEU A 37 -4.36 -2.19 -4.48
CA LEU A 37 -4.71 -2.34 -3.08
C LEU A 37 -6.01 -1.60 -2.77
N THR A 38 -6.65 -1.99 -1.69
CA THR A 38 -7.77 -1.22 -1.12
C THR A 38 -7.26 -0.43 0.08
N LEU A 39 -7.33 0.90 0.01
CA LEU A 39 -7.06 1.78 1.14
C LEU A 39 -8.29 1.87 2.03
N VAL A 40 -8.12 1.74 3.35
CA VAL A 40 -9.17 2.05 4.33
C VAL A 40 -8.79 3.30 5.11
N ARG A 41 -9.57 4.37 4.92
CA ARG A 41 -9.35 5.66 5.59
C ARG A 41 -10.69 6.33 5.87
N ASP A 42 -10.85 6.90 7.06
CA ASP A 42 -12.05 7.60 7.49
C ASP A 42 -13.37 6.79 7.40
N GLY A 43 -13.26 5.46 7.47
CA GLY A 43 -14.39 4.53 7.36
C GLY A 43 -14.69 4.07 5.93
N ASP A 44 -14.08 4.69 4.93
CA ASP A 44 -14.25 4.34 3.52
C ASP A 44 -13.20 3.33 3.05
N ALA A 45 -13.61 2.43 2.17
CA ALA A 45 -12.75 1.50 1.45
C ALA A 45 -12.63 1.94 0.00
N ILE A 46 -11.40 2.28 -0.42
CA ILE A 46 -11.11 2.88 -1.72
C ILE A 46 -10.20 1.93 -2.49
N GLU A 47 -10.72 1.32 -3.55
CA GLU A 47 -9.89 0.58 -4.50
C GLU A 47 -8.98 1.54 -5.25
N THR A 48 -7.69 1.26 -5.24
CA THR A 48 -6.69 2.14 -5.83
C THR A 48 -5.50 1.34 -6.35
N ARG A 49 -4.59 2.06 -7.00
CA ARG A 49 -3.30 1.56 -7.45
C ARG A 49 -2.23 2.46 -6.87
N LEU A 50 -1.23 1.86 -6.25
CA LEU A 50 -0.07 2.59 -5.78
C LEU A 50 0.78 3.00 -6.97
N GLU A 51 1.17 4.27 -7.02
CA GLU A 51 2.03 4.84 -8.07
C GLU A 51 3.10 5.71 -7.44
N GLN A 52 4.10 6.06 -8.25
CA GLN A 52 5.18 6.97 -7.88
C GLN A 52 5.37 8.02 -8.97
N ASP A 53 5.52 9.28 -8.58
CA ASP A 53 5.80 10.38 -9.52
C ASP A 53 7.30 10.52 -9.82
N PHE A 54 7.65 11.50 -10.67
CA PHE A 54 9.03 11.77 -11.07
C PHE A 54 9.91 12.29 -9.92
N ASP A 55 9.30 12.84 -8.87
CA ASP A 55 9.98 13.34 -7.67
C ASP A 55 10.07 12.27 -6.57
N GLU A 56 9.85 11.01 -6.95
CA GLU A 56 9.87 9.81 -6.09
C GLU A 56 8.78 9.81 -4.99
N ASN A 57 7.75 10.65 -5.09
CA ASN A 57 6.64 10.65 -4.14
C ASN A 57 5.63 9.56 -4.48
N TRP A 58 5.27 8.78 -3.46
CA TRP A 58 4.27 7.74 -3.57
C TRP A 58 2.86 8.29 -3.41
N TYR A 59 1.92 7.81 -4.22
CA TYR A 59 0.52 8.23 -4.16
C TYR A 59 -0.45 7.11 -4.55
N TYR A 60 -1.70 7.25 -4.08
CA TYR A 60 -2.81 6.37 -4.44
C TYR A 60 -3.54 6.94 -5.65
N ALA A 61 -3.38 6.32 -6.81
CA ALA A 61 -3.93 6.80 -8.07
C ALA A 61 -5.47 6.97 -8.01
N GLY A 62 -5.96 8.08 -8.56
CA GLY A 62 -7.39 8.40 -8.61
C GLY A 62 -7.98 8.93 -7.30
N THR A 63 -7.20 9.06 -6.22
CA THR A 63 -7.71 9.50 -4.92
C THR A 63 -7.21 10.89 -4.48
N GLY A 64 -6.10 11.38 -5.05
CA GLY A 64 -5.41 12.58 -4.58
C GLY A 64 -4.72 12.41 -3.21
N LEU A 65 -4.61 11.18 -2.71
CA LEU A 65 -4.06 10.86 -1.40
C LEU A 65 -2.65 10.26 -1.51
N HIS A 66 -1.83 10.54 -0.51
CA HIS A 66 -0.54 9.91 -0.30
C HIS A 66 -0.60 8.83 0.79
N PRO A 67 0.26 7.79 0.73
CA PRO A 67 0.47 6.87 1.83
C PRO A 67 0.83 7.61 3.12
N ARG A 68 0.16 7.24 4.21
CA ARG A 68 0.48 7.71 5.56
C ARG A 68 0.90 6.51 6.41
N LEU A 69 1.85 6.75 7.30
CA LEU A 69 2.21 5.78 8.32
C LEU A 69 0.95 5.40 9.11
N GLY A 70 0.61 4.12 9.13
CA GLY A 70 -0.57 3.63 9.84
C GLY A 70 -1.82 3.44 8.99
N ASP A 71 -1.81 3.76 7.69
CA ASP A 71 -2.96 3.45 6.83
C ASP A 71 -3.28 1.96 6.88
N THR A 72 -4.55 1.61 7.04
CA THR A 72 -5.00 0.23 6.85
C THR A 72 -5.15 -0.02 5.36
N VAL A 73 -4.55 -1.10 4.86
CA VAL A 73 -4.68 -1.51 3.45
C VAL A 73 -5.00 -2.99 3.32
N TYR A 74 -5.71 -3.36 2.27
CA TYR A 74 -5.82 -4.74 1.78
C TYR A 74 -4.95 -4.86 0.54
N LEU A 75 -3.87 -5.62 0.64
CA LEU A 75 -2.94 -5.83 -0.46
C LEU A 75 -3.32 -7.09 -1.23
N ASP A 76 -3.44 -6.94 -2.55
CA ASP A 76 -3.64 -8.03 -3.49
C ASP A 76 -2.35 -8.86 -3.62
N TYR A 77 -2.40 -10.12 -3.18
CA TYR A 77 -1.33 -11.09 -3.42
C TYR A 77 -1.73 -12.05 -4.55
N SER A 78 -0.89 -12.11 -5.57
CA SER A 78 -0.80 -13.26 -6.46
C SER A 78 -0.14 -14.40 -5.68
N ALA A 79 -0.89 -15.49 -5.48
CA ALA A 79 -0.39 -16.73 -4.90
C ALA A 79 0.59 -17.44 -5.85
#